data_AF-A0A920NRB1-F1
#
_entry.id   AF-A0A920NRB1-F1
#
_cell.length_a   1.000
_cell.length_b   1.000
_cell.length_c   1.000
_cell.angle_alpha   90.00
_cell.angle_beta   90.00
_cell.angle_gamma   90.00
#
_symmetry.space_group_name_H-M   'P 1'
#
loop_
_entity.id
_entity.type
_entity.pdbx_description
1 polymer ?
#
loop_
_entity_poly.entity_id
_entity_poly.type
_entity_poly.pdbx_seq_one_letter_code
_entity_poly.pdbx_strand_id
1 'polypeptide(L)'
;MAYSDKISSGEATQINKVFSTNVLGVTNSIIPFVPTMKGNSSGKIVIISSIASFRPIAFHGGYSASKSAVRILADSWRMALKKYKIQLTQFAQDLL
;
A
#
# COMPACT_ATOMS: atom_id res chain seq x y z
N MET A 1 18.45 -7.12 0.21
CA MET A 1 17.25 -7.91 -0.13
C MET A 1 16.24 -7.79 1.01
N ALA A 2 14.95 -7.85 0.69
CA ALA A 2 13.84 -7.45 1.56
C ALA A 2 13.95 -7.97 3.00
N TYR A 3 13.50 -7.15 3.96
CA TYR A 3 13.47 -7.51 5.38
C TYR A 3 12.76 -8.86 5.58
N SER A 4 13.50 -9.86 6.06
CA SER A 4 12.93 -11.13 6.47
C SER A 4 12.18 -10.96 7.79
N ASP A 5 11.03 -11.63 7.92
CA ASP A 5 10.15 -11.56 9.10
C ASP A 5 10.83 -12.02 10.39
N LYS A 6 11.92 -12.80 10.31
CA LYS A 6 12.61 -13.40 11.47
C LYS A 6 11.65 -14.05 12.48
N ILE A 7 10.66 -14.81 11.98
CA ILE A 7 9.56 -15.36 12.80
C ILE A 7 9.99 -16.16 14.04
N SER A 8 11.19 -16.72 14.05
CA SER A 8 11.75 -17.46 15.19
C SER A 8 12.35 -16.57 16.29
N SER A 9 12.49 -15.26 16.08
CA SER A 9 13.07 -14.35 17.08
C SER A 9 12.09 -13.97 18.20
N GLY A 10 10.79 -14.23 18.04
CA GLY A 10 9.75 -13.78 18.96
C GLY A 10 9.43 -12.28 18.91
N GLU A 11 10.13 -11.53 18.04
CA GLU A 11 10.07 -10.06 17.98
C GLU A 11 9.29 -9.57 16.76
N ALA A 12 8.20 -8.84 16.98
CA ALA A 12 7.36 -8.30 15.89
C ALA A 12 7.93 -7.02 15.24
N THR A 13 8.99 -6.44 15.79
CA THR A 13 9.53 -5.12 15.43
C THR A 13 9.81 -4.97 13.92
N GLN A 14 10.32 -6.02 13.28
CA GLN A 14 10.58 -6.06 11.84
C GLN A 14 9.31 -5.86 11.01
N ILE A 15 8.31 -6.68 11.29
CA ILE A 15 7.02 -6.66 10.58
C ILE A 15 6.32 -5.31 10.82
N ASN A 16 6.33 -4.83 12.07
CA ASN A 16 5.72 -3.55 12.43
C ASN A 16 6.38 -2.39 11.69
N LYS A 17 7.72 -2.38 11.56
CA LYS A 17 8.43 -1.36 10.79
C LYS A 17 8.00 -1.37 9.31
N VAL A 18 7.85 -2.55 8.72
CA VAL A 18 7.38 -2.69 7.34
C VAL A 18 5.97 -2.13 7.17
N PHE A 19 5.04 -2.38 8.10
CA PHE A 19 3.69 -1.81 8.07
C PHE A 19 3.70 -0.29 8.25
N SER A 20 4.49 0.23 9.18
CA SER A 20 4.63 1.67 9.41
C SER A 20 5.12 2.39 8.14
N THR A 21 6.07 1.81 7.42
CA THR A 21 6.54 2.42 6.17
C THR A 21 5.56 2.21 5.02
N ASN A 22 5.16 0.97 4.74
CA ASN A 22 4.43 0.65 3.50
C ASN A 22 2.95 1.00 3.57
N VAL A 23 2.32 0.85 4.74
CA VAL A 23 0.89 1.10 4.90
C VAL A 23 0.68 2.52 5.42
N LEU A 24 1.24 2.83 6.60
CA LEU A 24 1.02 4.16 7.19
C LEU A 24 1.72 5.27 6.38
N GLY A 25 2.88 4.99 5.78
CA GLY A 25 3.51 5.93 4.84
C GLY A 25 2.58 6.30 3.68
N VAL A 26 1.94 5.30 3.05
CA VAL A 26 0.97 5.54 1.95
C VAL A 26 -0.24 6.34 2.42
N THR A 27 -0.83 6.01 3.57
CA THR A 27 -1.98 6.78 4.09
C THR A 27 -1.59 8.22 4.41
N ASN A 28 -0.43 8.41 5.04
CA ASN A 28 0.06 9.72 5.44
C ASN A 28 0.46 10.58 4.22
N SER A 29 0.84 9.95 3.10
CA SER A 29 1.13 10.66 1.86
C SER A 29 -0.10 11.01 1.03
N ILE A 30 -1.15 10.19 1.05
CA ILE A 30 -2.28 10.38 0.12
C ILE A 30 -3.43 11.14 0.76
N ILE A 31 -3.83 10.75 1.98
CA ILE A 31 -5.05 11.26 2.62
C ILE A 31 -5.08 12.78 2.75
N PRO A 32 -3.98 13.49 3.11
CA PRO A 32 -4.00 14.95 3.22
C PRO A 32 -4.39 15.69 1.94
N PHE A 33 -4.14 15.13 0.75
CA PHE A 33 -4.45 15.77 -0.53
C PHE A 33 -5.89 15.51 -1.00
N VAL A 34 -6.56 14.51 -0.44
CA VAL A 34 -7.90 14.08 -0.86
C VAL A 34 -8.94 15.21 -0.77
N PRO A 35 -9.05 16.00 0.32
CA PRO A 35 -10.03 17.09 0.40
C PRO A 35 -9.89 18.11 -0.74
N THR A 36 -8.66 18.53 -1.03
CA THR A 36 -8.36 19.49 -2.11
C THR A 36 -8.70 18.91 -3.48
N MET A 37 -8.32 17.66 -3.76
CA MET A 37 -8.67 16.99 -5.02
C MET A 37 -10.19 16.86 -5.20
N LYS A 38 -10.94 16.59 -4.10
CA LYS A 38 -12.40 16.52 -4.13
C LYS A 38 -13.03 17.88 -4.42
N GLY A 39 -12.54 18.95 -3.79
CA GLY A 39 -12.98 20.32 -4.05
C GLY A 39 -12.77 20.72 -5.51
N ASN A 40 -11.63 20.32 -6.10
CA ASN A 40 -11.31 20.60 -7.49
C ASN A 40 -11.98 19.65 -8.49
N SER A 41 -12.65 18.59 -8.02
CA SER A 41 -13.19 17.51 -8.85
C SER A 41 -12.20 17.02 -9.93
N SER A 42 -10.94 16.86 -9.54
CA SER A 42 -9.85 16.47 -10.42
C SER A 42 -8.66 15.97 -9.61
N GLY A 43 -8.01 14.92 -10.10
CA GLY A 43 -6.79 14.39 -9.50
C GLY A 43 -6.40 13.03 -10.09
N LYS A 44 -5.12 12.69 -9.96
CA LYS A 44 -4.59 11.37 -10.29
C LYS A 44 -3.71 10.90 -9.15
N ILE A 45 -3.97 9.69 -8.66
CA ILE A 45 -3.21 9.03 -7.61
C ILE A 45 -2.65 7.75 -8.21
N VAL A 46 -1.33 7.54 -8.08
CA VAL A 46 -0.67 6.31 -8.48
C VAL A 46 -0.03 5.67 -7.25
N ILE A 47 -0.37 4.42 -6.98
CA ILE A 47 0.15 3.65 -5.85
C ILE A 47 0.99 2.49 -6.38
N ILE A 48 2.22 2.38 -5.90
CA ILE A 48 3.12 1.27 -6.24
C ILE A 48 2.93 0.12 -5.24
N SER A 49 2.37 -0.99 -5.73
CA SER A 49 2.36 -2.27 -5.02
C SER A 49 3.36 -3.25 -5.67
N SER A 50 3.22 -4.55 -5.37
CA SER A 50 4.13 -5.63 -5.79
C SER A 50 3.33 -6.89 -6.14
N ILE A 51 3.90 -7.82 -6.91
CA ILE A 51 3.26 -9.14 -7.14
C ILE A 51 3.12 -9.91 -5.82
N ALA A 52 3.97 -9.62 -4.82
CA ALA A 52 3.81 -10.09 -3.44
C ALA A 52 2.46 -9.71 -2.79
N SER A 53 1.69 -8.77 -3.37
CA SER A 53 0.32 -8.47 -2.94
C SER A 53 -0.71 -9.55 -3.33
N PHE A 54 -0.35 -10.48 -4.22
CA PHE A 54 -1.23 -11.54 -4.69
C PHE A 54 -0.87 -12.91 -4.13
N ARG A 55 0.38 -13.11 -3.70
CA ARG A 55 0.88 -14.40 -3.24
C ARG A 55 1.85 -14.23 -2.06
N PRO A 56 1.78 -15.11 -1.06
CA PRO A 56 2.74 -15.10 0.04
C PRO A 56 4.13 -15.51 -0.44
N ILE A 57 5.15 -14.84 0.09
CA ILE A 57 6.57 -15.19 -0.12
C ILE A 57 7.12 -15.70 1.22
N ALA A 58 7.73 -16.88 1.20
CA ALA A 58 8.31 -17.49 2.40
C ALA A 58 9.30 -16.52 3.09
N PHE A 59 9.21 -16.43 4.41
CA PHE A 59 9.99 -15.52 5.27
C PHE A 59 9.78 -14.01 5.01
N HIS A 60 8.81 -13.62 4.19
CA HIS A 60 8.47 -12.23 3.83
C HIS A 60 6.96 -11.97 3.91
N GLY A 61 6.29 -12.62 4.86
CA GLY A 61 4.88 -12.45 5.15
C GLY A 61 4.53 -11.02 5.58
N GLY A 62 5.35 -10.35 6.38
CA GLY A 62 5.14 -8.95 6.77
C GLY A 62 5.15 -8.01 5.56
N TYR A 63 6.10 -8.22 4.64
CA TYR A 63 6.15 -7.49 3.37
C TYR A 63 4.94 -7.79 2.48
N SER A 64 4.66 -9.07 2.24
CA SER A 64 3.54 -9.51 1.39
C SER A 64 2.21 -8.96 1.92
N ALA A 65 1.96 -9.08 3.22
CA ALA A 65 0.78 -8.56 3.89
C ALA A 65 0.66 -7.03 3.76
N SER A 66 1.76 -6.29 3.94
CA SER A 66 1.75 -4.83 3.78
C SER A 66 1.38 -4.40 2.35
N LYS A 67 1.86 -5.13 1.33
CA LYS A 67 1.55 -4.85 -0.09
C LYS A 67 0.12 -5.23 -0.46
N SER A 68 -0.39 -6.33 0.11
CA SER A 68 -1.82 -6.68 0.02
C SER A 68 -2.70 -5.62 0.66
N ALA A 69 -2.35 -5.13 1.86
CA ALA A 69 -3.09 -4.06 2.53
C ALA A 69 -3.17 -2.79 1.68
N VAL A 70 -2.03 -2.34 1.12
CA VAL A 70 -1.99 -1.18 0.22
C VAL A 70 -2.85 -1.39 -1.03
N ARG A 71 -2.82 -2.59 -1.62
CA ARG A 71 -3.68 -2.92 -2.78
C ARG A 71 -5.16 -2.80 -2.45
N ILE A 72 -5.59 -3.38 -1.33
CA ILE A 72 -7.00 -3.34 -0.92
C ILE A 72 -7.44 -1.90 -0.58
N LEU A 73 -6.59 -1.11 0.09
CA LEU A 73 -6.85 0.32 0.31
C LEU A 73 -7.03 1.07 -1.01
N ALA A 74 -6.13 0.85 -1.97
CA ALA A 74 -6.19 1.46 -3.29
C ALA A 74 -7.51 1.15 -4.02
N ASP A 75 -7.91 -0.13 -4.05
CA ASP A 75 -9.15 -0.56 -4.68
C ASP A 75 -10.39 0.09 -4.03
N SER A 76 -10.41 0.14 -2.69
CA SER A 76 -11.47 0.80 -1.93
C SER A 76 -11.55 2.30 -2.23
N TRP A 77 -10.43 3.01 -2.15
CA TRP A 77 -10.38 4.45 -2.40
C TRP A 77 -10.72 4.80 -3.84
N ARG A 78 -10.31 3.99 -4.82
CA ARG A 78 -10.68 4.19 -6.23
C ARG A 78 -12.20 4.24 -6.40
N MET A 79 -12.94 3.33 -5.75
CA MET A 79 -14.40 3.33 -5.79
C MET A 79 -14.99 4.57 -5.13
N ALA A 80 -14.49 4.94 -3.95
CA ALA A 80 -14.98 6.10 -3.20
C ALA A 80 -14.71 7.45 -3.90
N LEU A 81 -13.59 7.56 -4.61
CA LEU A 81 -13.10 8.80 -5.23
C LEU A 81 -13.61 9.00 -6.67
N LYS A 82 -14.10 7.95 -7.34
CA LYS A 82 -14.57 7.99 -8.73
C LYS A 82 -15.59 9.11 -9.01
N LYS A 83 -16.54 9.33 -8.09
CA LYS A 83 -17.57 10.37 -8.25
C LYS A 83 -17.03 11.81 -8.23
N TYR A 84 -15.81 12.00 -7.74
CA TYR A 84 -15.11 13.29 -7.72
C TYR A 84 -14.15 13.45 -8.90
N LYS A 85 -14.23 12.58 -9.92
CA LYS A 85 -13.32 12.55 -11.09
C LYS A 85 -11.83 12.43 -10.72
N ILE A 86 -11.55 11.87 -9.54
CA ILE A 86 -10.19 11.55 -9.11
C ILE A 86 -9.92 10.11 -9.55
N GLN A 87 -8.88 9.95 -10.37
CA GLN A 87 -8.45 8.64 -10.86
C GLN A 87 -7.42 8.06 -9.88
N LEU A 88 -7.60 6.80 -9.51
CA LEU A 88 -6.61 6.08 -8.73
C LEU A 88 -6.22 4.80 -9.49
N THR A 89 -4.93 4.66 -9.74
CA THR A 89 -4.36 3.48 -10.37
C THR A 89 -3.33 2.85 -9.45
N GLN A 90 -3.38 1.52 -9.33
CA GLN A 90 -2.38 0.74 -8.62
C GLN A 90 -1.51 0.04 -9.66
N PHE A 91 -0.19 0.22 -9.56
CA PHE A 91 0.78 -0.46 -10.41
C PHE A 91 1.48 -1.54 -9.59
N ALA A 92 1.35 -2.80 -9.99
CA ALA A 92 2.06 -3.91 -9.35
C ALA A 92 3.35 -4.11 -10.11
N GLN A 93 4.46 -3.64 -9.56
CA GLN A 93 5.78 -3.85 -10.13
C GLN A 93 6.51 -4.91 -9.31
N ASP A 94 7.10 -5.88 -9.99
CA ASP A 94 8.17 -6.68 -9.42
C ASP A 94 9.43 -6.54 -10.27
N LEU A 95 10.57 -6.48 -9.57
CA LEU A 95 11.90 -6.77 -10.06
C LEU A 95 12.29 -8.11 -9.40
N LEU A 96 11.73 -9.21 -9.87
CA LEU A 96 12.33 -10.53 -9.70
C LEU A 96 13.01 -10.89 -11.01
#